data_AF-A0A944HN10-F1
#
_entry.id   AF-A0A944HN10-F1
#
_cell.length_a   1.000
_cell.length_b   1.000
_cell.length_c   1.000
_cell.angle_alpha   90.00
_cell.angle_beta   90.00
_cell.angle_gamma   90.00
#
_symmetry.space_group_name_H-M   'P 1'
#
loop_
_entity.id
_entity.type
_entity.pdbx_description
1 polymer ?
#
loop_
_entity_poly.entity_id
_entity_poly.type
_entity_poly.pdbx_seq_one_letter_code
_entity_poly.pdbx_strand_id
1 'polypeptide(L)'
;MRARRHIELLLPQGAAGEAEFGPVPPGVPLAGEAPPAGVVPERVHEFAAVRHCARRALARLGHPPVPLPAGERGAPVWPTGIVGSMTHCRGYRAAAVARSTGTAALGIDAEPATPLDDGVLGLICTTAELRHLAALARSEPAVPWDRMLFSAKEAVYKAWFPLTGRGLEFRDAQLSFLPGSDRFVVRVHGAPELSAAMHGRWTVAHGLVLTSVAVPARSLPAAGTGRHAANAEGRHPWEWGAALGQDG
;
A
#
# COMPACT_ATOMS: atom_id res chain seq x y z
N MET A 1 18.62 -19.78 -6.32
CA MET A 1 18.58 -18.30 -6.39
C MET A 1 17.15 -17.71 -6.32
N ARG A 2 16.27 -18.23 -5.45
CA ARG A 2 14.86 -17.78 -5.29
C ARG A 2 14.56 -17.27 -3.86
N ALA A 3 15.38 -16.34 -3.36
CA ALA A 3 15.28 -15.87 -1.97
C ALA A 3 14.91 -14.38 -1.84
N ARG A 4 14.24 -13.76 -2.82
CA ARG A 4 14.12 -12.28 -2.87
C ARG A 4 12.72 -11.72 -3.17
N ARG A 5 11.65 -12.51 -3.08
CA ARG A 5 10.31 -12.04 -3.49
C ARG A 5 9.25 -12.30 -2.42
N HIS A 6 9.24 -11.49 -1.36
CA HIS A 6 8.27 -11.66 -0.27
C HIS A 6 6.93 -10.97 -0.51
N ILE A 7 6.91 -9.86 -1.24
CA ILE A 7 5.63 -9.21 -1.55
C ILE A 7 4.72 -10.12 -2.40
N GLU A 8 5.28 -10.91 -3.32
CA GLU A 8 4.53 -11.87 -4.14
C GLU A 8 3.72 -12.88 -3.31
N LEU A 9 4.23 -13.26 -2.13
CA LEU A 9 3.55 -14.21 -1.26
C LEU A 9 2.27 -13.65 -0.68
N LEU A 10 2.13 -12.32 -0.62
CA LEU A 10 0.95 -11.62 -0.10
C LEU A 10 -0.10 -11.34 -1.19
N LEU A 11 0.29 -11.35 -2.46
CA LEU A 11 -0.59 -10.95 -3.56
C LEU A 11 -1.72 -11.95 -3.87
N PRO A 12 -2.85 -11.48 -4.39
CA PRO A 12 -3.91 -12.36 -4.88
C PRO A 12 -3.47 -13.14 -6.12
N GLN A 13 -4.15 -14.25 -6.39
CA GLN A 13 -3.90 -15.06 -7.58
C GLN A 13 -4.02 -14.21 -8.86
N GLY A 14 -3.06 -14.35 -9.77
CA GLY A 14 -3.03 -13.63 -11.05
C GLY A 14 -2.41 -12.23 -10.99
N ALA A 15 -2.05 -11.74 -9.80
CA ALA A 15 -1.22 -10.55 -9.65
C ALA A 15 0.28 -10.88 -9.82
N ALA A 16 1.06 -9.89 -10.22
CA ALA A 16 2.51 -9.95 -10.33
C ALA A 16 3.13 -8.90 -9.42
N GLY A 17 4.21 -9.26 -8.72
CA GLY A 17 4.95 -8.38 -7.83
C GLY A 17 6.44 -8.39 -8.12
N GLU A 18 7.09 -7.25 -8.07
CA GLU A 18 8.54 -7.15 -8.18
C GLU A 18 9.07 -6.27 -7.06
N ALA A 19 10.21 -6.67 -6.50
CA ALA A 19 10.84 -5.99 -5.39
C ALA A 19 12.35 -6.00 -5.54
N GLU A 20 12.98 -4.98 -4.97
CA GLU A 20 14.43 -4.84 -4.93
C GLU A 20 14.88 -4.38 -3.54
N PHE A 21 16.04 -4.91 -3.12
CA PHE A 21 16.68 -4.61 -1.85
C PHE A 21 18.00 -3.86 -2.07
N GLY A 22 18.41 -3.08 -1.07
CA GLY A 22 19.67 -2.34 -1.07
C GLY A 22 19.52 -0.86 -1.43
N PRO A 23 20.62 -0.13 -1.66
CA PRO A 23 20.55 1.29 -1.99
C PRO A 23 19.81 1.53 -3.30
N VAL A 24 19.22 2.72 -3.41
CA VAL A 24 18.54 3.17 -4.62
C VAL A 24 19.61 3.45 -5.68
N PRO A 25 19.59 2.76 -6.83
CA PRO A 25 20.53 3.06 -7.90
C PRO A 25 20.21 4.42 -8.52
N PRO A 26 21.21 5.16 -9.04
CA PRO A 26 20.96 6.31 -9.89
C PRO A 26 20.09 5.90 -11.08
N GLY A 27 19.05 6.68 -11.35
CA GLY A 27 18.10 6.36 -12.40
C GLY A 27 17.29 7.58 -12.77
N VAL A 28 16.94 7.70 -14.04
CA VAL A 28 16.10 8.79 -14.54
C VAL A 28 14.68 8.29 -14.78
N PRO A 29 13.65 9.07 -14.40
CA PRO A 29 12.28 8.79 -14.80
C PRO A 29 12.14 8.73 -16.32
N LEU A 30 11.21 7.93 -16.83
CA LEU A 30 10.90 7.93 -18.26
C LEU A 30 10.24 9.25 -18.68
N ALA A 31 10.29 9.56 -19.99
CA ALA A 31 9.52 10.67 -20.53
C ALA A 31 8.03 10.52 -20.17
N GLY A 32 7.46 11.58 -19.58
CA GLY A 32 6.10 11.59 -19.04
C GLY A 32 5.99 11.20 -17.56
N GLU A 33 7.07 10.73 -16.93
CA GLU A 33 7.14 10.50 -15.48
C GLU A 33 7.81 11.70 -14.81
N ALA A 34 7.02 12.62 -14.25
CA ALA A 34 7.55 13.73 -13.48
C ALA A 34 7.45 13.43 -11.98
N PRO A 35 8.56 13.42 -11.22
CA PRO A 35 8.49 13.46 -9.77
C PRO A 35 7.85 14.79 -9.32
N PRO A 36 7.35 14.87 -8.08
CA PRO A 36 6.84 16.13 -7.53
C PRO A 36 7.89 17.25 -7.64
N ALA A 37 7.44 18.49 -7.85
CA ALA A 37 8.34 19.63 -7.97
C ALA A 37 9.13 19.86 -6.66
N GLY A 38 10.40 20.25 -6.78
CA GLY A 38 11.23 20.64 -5.64
C GLY A 38 11.75 19.50 -4.77
N VAL A 39 11.61 18.23 -5.20
CA VAL A 39 12.17 17.10 -4.46
C VAL A 39 13.69 17.02 -4.61
N VAL A 40 14.38 16.57 -3.56
CA VAL A 40 15.83 16.35 -3.56
C VAL A 40 16.22 15.22 -4.54
N PRO A 41 17.45 15.22 -5.08
CA PRO A 41 17.89 14.24 -6.09
C PRO A 41 17.67 12.77 -5.69
N GLU A 42 17.85 12.44 -4.41
CA GLU A 42 17.63 11.10 -3.87
C GLU A 42 16.18 10.63 -4.08
N ARG A 43 15.21 11.53 -3.88
CA ARG A 43 13.78 11.24 -4.11
C ARG A 43 13.44 11.06 -5.60
N VAL A 44 14.19 11.70 -6.50
CA VAL A 44 14.07 11.44 -7.95
C VAL A 44 14.51 10.02 -8.29
N HIS A 45 15.62 9.57 -7.71
CA HIS A 45 16.09 8.20 -7.90
C HIS A 45 15.12 7.18 -7.31
N GLU A 46 14.54 7.43 -6.12
CA GLU A 46 13.51 6.58 -5.51
C GLU A 46 12.28 6.45 -6.42
N PHE A 47 11.80 7.59 -6.92
CA PHE A 47 10.68 7.67 -7.84
C PHE A 47 10.92 6.85 -9.12
N ALA A 48 12.12 6.92 -9.69
CA ALA A 48 12.51 6.14 -10.86
C ALA A 48 12.65 4.64 -10.55
N ALA A 49 13.26 4.29 -9.40
CA ALA A 49 13.51 2.91 -9.00
C ALA A 49 12.23 2.13 -8.73
N VAL A 50 11.26 2.71 -8.01
CA VAL A 50 9.99 2.01 -7.75
C VAL A 50 9.18 1.79 -9.04
N ARG A 51 9.25 2.74 -9.99
CA ARG A 51 8.64 2.60 -11.33
C ARG A 51 9.35 1.57 -12.20
N HIS A 52 10.66 1.39 -12.01
CA HIS A 52 11.37 0.28 -12.62
C HIS A 52 10.82 -1.07 -12.12
N CYS A 53 10.59 -1.24 -10.82
CA CYS A 53 9.91 -2.42 -10.28
C CYS A 53 8.51 -2.61 -10.89
N ALA A 54 7.73 -1.53 -11.01
CA ALA A 54 6.39 -1.58 -11.60
C ALA A 54 6.40 -2.04 -13.07
N ARG A 55 7.32 -1.54 -13.89
CA ARG A 55 7.48 -1.99 -15.28
C ARG A 55 7.90 -3.46 -15.37
N ARG A 56 8.76 -3.93 -14.46
CA ARG A 56 9.10 -5.36 -14.38
C ARG A 56 7.89 -6.23 -13.99
N ALA A 57 7.05 -5.73 -13.08
CA ALA A 57 5.81 -6.43 -12.70
C ALA A 57 4.79 -6.45 -13.86
N LEU A 58 4.66 -5.34 -14.59
CA LEU A 58 3.86 -5.24 -15.82
C LEU A 58 4.33 -6.22 -16.91
N ALA A 59 5.64 -6.36 -17.11
CA ALA A 59 6.21 -7.29 -18.08
C ALA A 59 5.78 -8.74 -17.80
N ARG A 60 5.60 -9.12 -16.52
CA ARG A 60 5.09 -10.45 -16.15
C ARG A 60 3.62 -10.66 -16.49
N LEU A 61 2.86 -9.59 -16.69
CA LEU A 61 1.50 -9.65 -17.22
C LEU A 61 1.46 -9.50 -18.76
N GLY A 62 2.63 -9.45 -19.42
CA GLY A 62 2.75 -9.33 -20.88
C GLY A 62 2.65 -7.90 -21.40
N HIS A 63 2.76 -6.87 -20.54
CA HIS A 63 2.77 -5.48 -20.98
C HIS A 63 4.18 -5.03 -21.40
N PRO A 64 4.30 -4.26 -22.49
CA PRO A 64 5.56 -3.61 -22.83
C PRO A 64 5.91 -2.53 -21.77
N PRO A 65 7.19 -2.10 -21.69
CA PRO A 65 7.57 -0.96 -20.87
C PRO A 65 6.79 0.29 -21.27
N VAL A 66 6.17 0.95 -20.29
CA VAL A 66 5.37 2.17 -20.47
C VAL A 66 5.66 3.17 -19.35
N PRO A 67 5.54 4.49 -19.61
CA PRO A 67 5.56 5.49 -18.56
C PRO A 67 4.40 5.30 -17.56
N LEU A 68 4.68 5.56 -16.28
CA LEU A 68 3.73 5.52 -15.17
C LEU A 68 3.68 6.91 -14.50
N PRO A 69 2.98 7.89 -15.09
CA PRO A 69 2.91 9.24 -14.52
C PRO A 69 2.28 9.23 -13.13
N ALA A 70 2.65 10.22 -12.32
CA ALA A 70 1.91 10.52 -11.10
C ALA A 70 0.59 11.19 -11.49
N GLY A 71 -0.52 10.60 -11.06
CA GLY A 71 -1.86 11.13 -11.21
C GLY A 71 -2.28 11.96 -10.00
N GLU A 72 -3.58 12.08 -9.80
CA GLU A 72 -4.14 12.81 -8.67
C GLU A 72 -3.58 12.29 -7.35
N ARG A 73 -3.21 13.20 -6.46
CA ARG A 73 -2.67 12.90 -5.12
C ARG A 73 -1.40 12.04 -5.10
N GLY A 74 -0.69 11.96 -6.23
CA GLY A 74 0.53 11.16 -6.39
C GLY A 74 0.29 9.70 -6.73
N ALA A 75 -0.98 9.27 -6.86
CA ALA A 75 -1.31 7.90 -7.22
C ALA A 75 -0.81 7.56 -8.63
N PRO A 76 -0.22 6.38 -8.87
CA PRO A 76 0.30 6.04 -10.19
C PRO A 76 -0.84 5.87 -11.22
N VAL A 77 -0.66 6.43 -12.42
CA VAL A 77 -1.55 6.16 -13.54
C VAL A 77 -1.12 4.86 -14.20
N TRP A 78 -1.97 3.84 -14.09
CA TRP A 78 -1.74 2.52 -14.67
C TRP A 78 -2.27 2.43 -16.11
N PRO A 79 -1.69 1.53 -16.95
CA PRO A 79 -2.25 1.23 -18.26
C PRO A 79 -3.71 0.74 -18.16
N THR A 80 -4.50 0.99 -19.21
CA THR A 80 -5.88 0.50 -19.28
C THR A 80 -5.94 -1.01 -19.02
N GLY A 81 -6.87 -1.42 -18.16
CA GLY A 81 -7.05 -2.83 -17.78
C GLY A 81 -6.11 -3.32 -16.68
N ILE A 82 -5.26 -2.44 -16.13
CA ILE A 82 -4.35 -2.76 -15.02
C ILE A 82 -4.69 -1.93 -13.78
N VAL A 83 -4.58 -2.57 -12.62
CA VAL A 83 -4.55 -1.93 -11.31
C VAL A 83 -3.24 -2.28 -10.62
N GLY A 84 -2.78 -1.46 -9.69
CA GLY A 84 -1.56 -1.74 -8.96
C GLY A 84 -1.26 -0.75 -7.85
N SER A 85 -0.18 -1.05 -7.14
CA SER A 85 0.34 -0.21 -6.06
C SER A 85 1.86 -0.31 -6.00
N MET A 86 2.46 0.75 -5.45
CA MET A 86 3.90 0.91 -5.29
C MET A 86 4.19 1.31 -3.84
N THR A 87 5.32 0.85 -3.32
CA THR A 87 5.82 1.21 -1.99
C THR A 87 7.34 1.24 -2.01
N HIS A 88 7.91 2.08 -1.15
CA HIS A 88 9.34 2.11 -0.88
C HIS A 88 9.56 2.57 0.55
N CYS A 89 10.65 2.10 1.12
CA CYS A 89 11.19 2.57 2.39
C CYS A 89 12.72 2.41 2.32
N ARG A 90 13.44 2.81 3.38
CA ARG A 90 14.89 2.75 3.38
C ARG A 90 15.40 1.33 3.04
N GLY A 91 16.10 1.21 1.91
CA GLY A 91 16.70 -0.04 1.46
C GLY A 91 15.73 -1.02 0.75
N TYR A 92 14.47 -0.63 0.51
CA TYR A 92 13.47 -1.49 -0.13
C TYR A 92 12.51 -0.71 -1.04
N ARG A 93 12.11 -1.34 -2.14
CA ARG A 93 11.14 -0.81 -3.10
C ARG A 93 10.43 -1.97 -3.77
N ALA A 94 9.14 -1.80 -3.98
CA ALA A 94 8.33 -2.81 -4.62
C ALA A 94 7.15 -2.21 -5.38
N ALA A 95 6.68 -2.99 -6.34
CA ALA A 95 5.45 -2.73 -7.06
C ALA A 95 4.67 -4.03 -7.24
N ALA A 96 3.36 -3.93 -7.21
CA ALA A 96 2.47 -5.03 -7.52
C ALA A 96 1.38 -4.58 -8.48
N VAL A 97 1.05 -5.41 -9.47
CA VAL A 97 0.06 -5.14 -10.51
C VAL A 97 -0.83 -6.35 -10.75
N ALA A 98 -2.06 -6.11 -11.18
CA ALA A 98 -3.04 -7.13 -11.53
C ALA A 98 -3.92 -6.66 -12.69
N ARG A 99 -4.58 -7.60 -13.38
CA ARG A 99 -5.62 -7.28 -14.36
C ARG A 99 -6.89 -6.82 -13.64
N SER A 100 -7.49 -5.73 -14.10
CA SER A 100 -8.69 -5.14 -13.51
C SER A 100 -9.91 -6.06 -13.56
N THR A 101 -9.91 -7.03 -14.48
CA THR A 101 -10.97 -8.05 -14.61
C THR A 101 -11.00 -9.05 -13.46
N GLY A 102 -9.88 -9.28 -12.77
CA GLY A 102 -9.79 -10.17 -11.62
C GLY A 102 -9.69 -9.42 -10.28
N THR A 103 -9.09 -8.24 -10.29
CA THR A 103 -8.80 -7.43 -9.09
C THR A 103 -9.24 -6.00 -9.37
N ALA A 104 -10.21 -5.49 -8.61
CA ALA A 104 -10.67 -4.12 -8.75
C ALA A 104 -9.69 -3.09 -8.15
N ALA A 105 -9.01 -3.46 -7.07
CA ALA A 105 -7.97 -2.62 -6.48
C ALA A 105 -6.94 -3.45 -5.73
N LEU A 106 -5.73 -2.88 -5.64
CA LEU A 106 -4.60 -3.47 -4.96
C LEU A 106 -3.85 -2.35 -4.25
N GLY A 107 -3.58 -2.53 -2.96
CA GLY A 107 -2.70 -1.68 -2.17
C GLY A 107 -1.59 -2.52 -1.56
N ILE A 108 -0.36 -2.03 -1.62
CA ILE A 108 0.78 -2.65 -0.92
C ILE A 108 1.50 -1.61 -0.10
N ASP A 109 2.09 -2.06 0.99
CA ASP A 109 2.96 -1.22 1.78
C ASP A 109 4.10 -2.01 2.43
N ALA A 110 5.20 -1.32 2.71
CA ALA A 110 6.43 -1.90 3.23
C ALA A 110 7.15 -0.89 4.12
N GLU A 111 7.46 -1.30 5.34
CA GLU A 111 8.08 -0.44 6.35
C GLU A 111 9.21 -1.20 7.06
N PRO A 112 10.24 -0.52 7.58
CA PRO A 112 11.22 -1.14 8.47
C PRO A 112 10.52 -1.81 9.66
N ALA A 113 10.94 -3.03 10.03
CA ALA A 113 10.39 -3.78 11.15
C ALA A 113 10.93 -3.26 12.50
N THR A 114 10.76 -1.97 12.73
CA THR A 114 11.09 -1.27 13.96
C THR A 114 9.84 -0.59 14.50
N PRO A 115 9.76 -0.37 15.83
CA PRO A 115 8.65 0.37 16.43
C PRO A 115 8.39 1.72 15.74
N LEU A 116 7.16 2.19 15.88
CA LEU A 116 6.83 3.58 15.54
C LEU A 116 7.47 4.53 16.55
N ASP A 117 7.69 5.77 16.12
CA ASP A 117 8.08 6.83 17.04
C ASP A 117 6.98 7.10 18.07
N ASP A 118 7.38 7.62 19.23
CA ASP A 118 6.49 7.93 20.32
C ASP A 118 5.36 8.87 19.88
N GLY A 119 4.12 8.54 20.25
CA GLY A 119 2.93 9.33 19.95
C GLY A 119 2.29 9.06 18.59
N VAL A 120 3.01 8.51 17.61
CA VAL A 120 2.48 8.20 16.26
C VAL A 120 1.31 7.22 16.34
N LEU A 121 1.47 6.14 17.12
CA LEU A 121 0.41 5.15 17.29
C LEU A 121 -0.88 5.79 17.83
N GLY A 122 -0.77 6.76 18.73
CA GLY A 122 -1.92 7.48 19.29
C GLY A 122 -2.70 8.28 18.25
N LEU A 123 -2.06 8.73 17.16
CA LEU A 123 -2.72 9.48 16.09
C LEU A 123 -3.51 8.55 15.16
N ILE A 124 -2.94 7.38 14.84
CA ILE A 124 -3.48 6.49 13.81
C ILE A 124 -4.44 5.41 14.35
N CYS A 125 -4.35 5.10 15.64
CA CYS A 125 -4.99 3.94 16.24
C CYS A 125 -6.29 4.30 16.98
N THR A 126 -7.30 3.46 16.83
CA THR A 126 -8.53 3.51 17.64
C THR A 126 -8.36 2.77 18.97
N THR A 127 -9.20 3.05 19.96
CA THR A 127 -9.19 2.33 21.25
C THR A 127 -9.41 0.82 21.10
N ALA A 128 -10.18 0.40 20.09
CA ALA A 128 -10.38 -1.01 19.79
C ALA A 128 -9.11 -1.66 19.23
N GLU A 129 -8.42 -0.98 18.31
CA GLU A 129 -7.14 -1.43 17.76
C GLU A 129 -6.05 -1.46 18.85
N LEU A 130 -5.95 -0.46 19.72
CA LEU A 130 -4.97 -0.44 20.82
C LEU A 130 -5.10 -1.69 21.70
N ARG A 131 -6.32 -2.05 22.11
CA ARG A 131 -6.57 -3.27 22.91
C ARG A 131 -6.22 -4.54 22.14
N HIS A 132 -6.51 -4.56 20.84
CA HIS A 132 -6.21 -5.68 19.97
C HIS A 132 -4.70 -5.88 19.78
N LEU A 133 -3.95 -4.82 19.46
CA LEU A 133 -2.49 -4.84 19.34
C LEU A 133 -1.83 -5.26 20.66
N ALA A 134 -2.33 -4.77 21.81
CA ALA A 134 -1.82 -5.18 23.11
C ALA A 134 -2.01 -6.69 23.37
N ALA A 135 -3.08 -7.30 22.87
CA ALA A 135 -3.29 -8.75 22.96
C ALA A 135 -2.33 -9.51 22.05
N LEU A 136 -2.15 -9.05 20.80
CA LEU A 136 -1.22 -9.65 19.84
C LEU A 136 0.23 -9.55 20.30
N ALA A 137 0.64 -8.42 20.89
CA ALA A 137 1.99 -8.25 21.42
C ALA A 137 2.31 -9.22 22.57
N ARG A 138 1.31 -9.74 23.29
CA ARG A 138 1.51 -10.78 24.30
C ARG A 138 1.69 -12.17 23.68
N SER A 139 1.01 -12.48 22.57
CA SER A 139 1.11 -13.78 21.90
C SER A 139 2.28 -13.85 20.93
N GLU A 140 2.60 -12.74 20.26
CA GLU A 140 3.58 -12.63 19.18
C GLU A 140 4.48 -11.40 19.42
N PRO A 141 5.31 -11.40 20.48
CA PRO A 141 6.08 -10.23 20.91
C PRO A 141 7.19 -9.82 19.93
N ALA A 142 7.56 -10.69 18.99
CA ALA A 142 8.59 -10.39 17.99
C ALA A 142 8.07 -9.52 16.82
N VAL A 143 6.76 -9.35 16.69
CA VAL A 143 6.15 -8.54 15.62
C VAL A 143 5.99 -7.10 16.11
N PRO A 144 6.49 -6.08 15.38
CA PRO A 144 6.24 -4.68 15.71
C PRO A 144 4.80 -4.30 15.29
N TRP A 145 3.83 -4.64 16.13
CA TRP A 145 2.40 -4.56 15.83
C TRP A 145 1.89 -3.13 15.57
N ASP A 146 2.53 -2.16 16.18
CA ASP A 146 2.30 -0.73 15.95
C ASP A 146 2.67 -0.33 14.50
N ARG A 147 3.88 -0.68 14.06
CA ARG A 147 4.34 -0.46 12.68
C ARG A 147 3.55 -1.29 11.68
N MET A 148 3.20 -2.53 12.05
CA MET A 148 2.34 -3.39 11.24
C MET A 148 0.96 -2.75 11.00
N LEU A 149 0.35 -2.16 12.02
CA LEU A 149 -0.91 -1.43 11.87
C LEU A 149 -0.75 -0.24 10.93
N PHE A 150 0.31 0.56 11.10
CA PHE A 150 0.60 1.70 10.22
C PHE A 150 0.69 1.26 8.76
N SER A 151 1.57 0.28 8.47
CA SER A 151 1.73 -0.24 7.11
C SER A 151 0.42 -0.82 6.55
N ALA A 152 -0.35 -1.54 7.35
CA ALA A 152 -1.63 -2.09 6.90
C ALA A 152 -2.65 -1.00 6.55
N LYS A 153 -2.68 0.12 7.30
CA LYS A 153 -3.55 1.26 6.98
C LYS A 153 -3.12 1.98 5.70
N GLU A 154 -1.81 2.12 5.47
CA GLU A 154 -1.26 2.61 4.20
C GLU A 154 -1.70 1.74 3.02
N ALA A 155 -1.61 0.41 3.15
CA ALA A 155 -2.08 -0.52 2.14
C ALA A 155 -3.61 -0.42 1.91
N VAL A 156 -4.40 -0.23 2.97
CA VAL A 156 -5.85 0.02 2.85
C VAL A 156 -6.12 1.31 2.06
N TYR A 157 -5.45 2.42 2.38
CA TYR A 157 -5.60 3.67 1.65
C TYR A 157 -5.27 3.51 0.16
N LYS A 158 -4.16 2.83 -0.15
CA LYS A 158 -3.70 2.59 -1.53
C LYS A 158 -4.68 1.72 -2.34
N ALA A 159 -5.46 0.85 -1.68
CA ALA A 159 -6.55 0.11 -2.31
C ALA A 159 -7.87 0.91 -2.37
N TRP A 160 -8.10 1.79 -1.39
CA TRP A 160 -9.32 2.61 -1.27
C TRP A 160 -9.37 3.74 -2.29
N PHE A 161 -8.32 4.55 -2.38
CA PHE A 161 -8.33 5.80 -3.15
C PHE A 161 -8.66 5.58 -4.64
N PRO A 162 -8.10 4.58 -5.35
CA PRO A 162 -8.46 4.33 -6.75
C PRO A 162 -9.92 3.93 -6.97
N LEU A 163 -10.60 3.38 -5.95
CA LEU A 163 -12.00 2.96 -6.06
C LEU A 163 -12.98 4.09 -5.77
N THR A 164 -12.60 5.01 -4.89
CA THR A 164 -13.54 6.00 -4.33
C THR A 164 -13.24 7.44 -4.77
N GLY A 165 -11.99 7.74 -5.13
CA GLY A 165 -11.51 9.11 -5.34
C GLY A 165 -11.56 9.97 -4.07
N ARG A 166 -11.71 9.35 -2.89
CA ARG A 166 -11.91 10.05 -1.61
C ARG A 166 -10.75 9.82 -0.67
N GLY A 167 -10.41 10.85 0.11
CA GLY A 167 -9.55 10.69 1.28
C GLY A 167 -10.15 9.70 2.29
N LEU A 168 -9.29 9.11 3.11
CA LEU A 168 -9.67 8.19 4.18
C LEU A 168 -8.74 8.46 5.35
N GLU A 169 -9.26 8.89 6.49
CA GLU A 169 -8.42 9.11 7.67
C GLU A 169 -8.06 7.78 8.34
N PHE A 170 -6.92 7.73 9.04
CA PHE A 170 -6.48 6.50 9.71
C PHE A 170 -7.55 5.90 10.62
N ARG A 171 -8.26 6.74 11.38
CA ARG A 171 -9.26 6.29 12.35
C ARG A 171 -10.59 5.88 11.73
N ASP A 172 -10.83 6.22 10.46
CA ASP A 172 -12.01 5.79 9.71
C ASP A 172 -11.90 4.34 9.25
N ALA A 173 -10.67 3.80 9.18
CA ALA A 173 -10.39 2.40 8.88
C ALA A 173 -9.89 1.67 10.14
N GLN A 174 -10.74 0.81 10.70
CA GLN A 174 -10.39 -0.07 11.81
C GLN A 174 -9.93 -1.43 11.28
N LEU A 175 -8.75 -1.88 11.72
CA LEU A 175 -8.18 -3.17 11.33
C LEU A 175 -8.27 -4.21 12.46
N SER A 176 -8.35 -5.48 12.08
CA SER A 176 -8.29 -6.60 13.02
C SER A 176 -7.49 -7.74 12.40
N PHE A 177 -6.29 -7.97 12.95
CA PHE A 177 -5.41 -9.07 12.57
C PHE A 177 -5.92 -10.38 13.15
N LEU A 178 -5.89 -11.43 12.35
CA LEU A 178 -6.34 -12.75 12.77
C LEU A 178 -5.18 -13.49 13.45
N PRO A 179 -5.28 -13.87 14.74
CA PRO A 179 -4.18 -14.54 15.44
C PRO A 179 -3.73 -15.82 14.75
N GLY A 180 -2.41 -16.03 14.67
CA GLY A 180 -1.83 -17.22 14.01
C GLY A 180 -2.08 -17.28 12.49
N SER A 181 -2.44 -16.16 11.87
CA SER A 181 -2.75 -16.05 10.44
C SER A 181 -2.07 -14.84 9.84
N ASP A 182 -1.75 -14.93 8.55
CA ASP A 182 -1.17 -13.84 7.76
C ASP A 182 -2.24 -12.83 7.28
N ARG A 183 -3.42 -12.82 7.89
CA ARG A 183 -4.59 -12.07 7.43
C ARG A 183 -5.05 -11.00 8.41
N PHE A 184 -5.65 -9.95 7.87
CA PHE A 184 -6.42 -8.98 8.65
C PHE A 184 -7.70 -8.58 7.93
N VAL A 185 -8.68 -8.15 8.72
CA VAL A 185 -9.98 -7.66 8.25
C VAL A 185 -10.01 -6.14 8.34
N VAL A 186 -10.61 -5.50 7.35
CA VAL A 186 -10.78 -4.05 7.25
C VAL A 186 -12.22 -3.69 7.55
N ARG A 187 -12.45 -2.68 8.39
CA ARG A 187 -13.75 -2.05 8.59
C ARG A 187 -13.62 -0.56 8.40
N VAL A 188 -14.16 -0.05 7.30
CA VAL A 188 -14.25 1.39 7.02
C VAL A 188 -15.61 1.92 7.45
N HIS A 189 -15.62 2.97 8.27
CA HIS A 189 -16.85 3.62 8.70
C HIS A 189 -17.63 4.20 7.50
N GLY A 190 -18.91 3.89 7.39
CA GLY A 190 -19.76 4.36 6.29
C GLY A 190 -19.54 3.68 4.94
N ALA A 191 -18.76 2.59 4.85
CA ALA A 191 -18.55 1.83 3.62
C ALA A 191 -18.51 0.30 3.87
N PRO A 192 -19.61 -0.31 4.36
CA PRO A 192 -19.63 -1.71 4.77
C PRO A 192 -19.40 -2.69 3.61
N GLU A 193 -19.90 -2.40 2.40
CA GLU A 193 -19.74 -3.27 1.24
C GLU A 193 -18.27 -3.35 0.80
N LEU A 194 -17.60 -2.20 0.72
CA LEU A 194 -16.19 -2.14 0.37
C LEU A 194 -15.30 -2.73 1.47
N SER A 195 -15.69 -2.54 2.74
CA SER A 195 -15.03 -3.19 3.88
C SER A 195 -15.03 -4.72 3.73
N ALA A 196 -16.19 -5.30 3.42
CA ALA A 196 -16.33 -6.74 3.25
C ALA A 196 -15.55 -7.28 2.04
N ALA A 197 -15.31 -6.45 1.03
CA ALA A 197 -14.57 -6.80 -0.18
C ALA A 197 -13.04 -6.72 -0.03
N MET A 198 -12.54 -6.00 0.98
CA MET A 198 -11.10 -5.83 1.21
C MET A 198 -10.50 -7.03 1.96
N HIS A 199 -9.53 -7.68 1.33
CA HIS A 199 -8.78 -8.79 1.93
C HIS A 199 -7.35 -8.34 2.25
N GLY A 200 -7.05 -8.20 3.54
CA GLY A 200 -5.74 -7.82 4.06
C GLY A 200 -4.85 -9.02 4.32
N ARG A 201 -3.57 -8.92 3.93
CA ARG A 201 -2.51 -9.88 4.28
C ARG A 201 -1.24 -9.17 4.74
N TRP A 202 -0.46 -9.84 5.58
CA TRP A 202 0.75 -9.28 6.17
C TRP A 202 1.85 -10.32 6.38
N THR A 203 3.10 -9.87 6.46
CA THR A 203 4.23 -10.69 6.93
C THR A 203 5.35 -9.81 7.50
N VAL A 204 6.23 -10.41 8.30
CA VAL A 204 7.51 -9.81 8.71
C VAL A 204 8.63 -10.62 8.09
N ALA A 205 9.48 -9.99 7.28
CA ALA A 205 10.60 -10.68 6.66
C ALA A 205 11.72 -9.71 6.26
N HIS A 206 12.97 -10.16 6.38
CA HIS A 206 14.16 -9.36 6.07
C HIS A 206 14.22 -7.99 6.78
N GLY A 207 13.74 -7.93 8.02
CA GLY A 207 13.69 -6.67 8.78
C GLY A 207 12.67 -5.67 8.24
N LEU A 208 11.68 -6.13 7.48
CA LEU A 208 10.57 -5.33 6.98
C LEU A 208 9.24 -5.91 7.49
N VAL A 209 8.28 -5.04 7.77
CA VAL A 209 6.86 -5.40 7.74
C VAL A 209 6.34 -5.15 6.33
N LEU A 210 5.57 -6.09 5.81
CA LEU A 210 4.97 -6.02 4.48
C LEU A 210 3.48 -6.26 4.60
N THR A 211 2.69 -5.43 3.94
CA THR A 211 1.23 -5.56 3.93
C THR A 211 0.68 -5.45 2.52
N SER A 212 -0.46 -6.11 2.29
CA SER A 212 -1.20 -6.00 1.05
C SER A 212 -2.69 -6.04 1.30
N VAL A 213 -3.44 -5.26 0.53
CA VAL A 213 -4.90 -5.28 0.50
C VAL A 213 -5.34 -5.48 -0.94
N ALA A 214 -6.17 -6.48 -1.17
CA ALA A 214 -6.75 -6.76 -2.48
C ALA A 214 -8.28 -6.72 -2.43
N VAL A 215 -8.89 -6.10 -3.44
CA VAL A 215 -10.34 -6.09 -3.66
C VAL A 215 -10.62 -6.89 -4.93
N PRO A 216 -11.25 -8.08 -4.85
CA PRO A 216 -11.60 -8.85 -6.04
C PRO A 216 -12.62 -8.11 -6.91
N ALA A 217 -12.50 -8.20 -8.24
CA ALA A 217 -13.41 -7.50 -9.15
C ALA A 217 -14.88 -7.91 -8.97
N ARG A 218 -15.12 -9.19 -8.67
CA ARG A 218 -16.46 -9.74 -8.40
C ARG A 218 -17.14 -9.19 -7.15
N SER A 219 -16.36 -8.58 -6.24
CA SER A 219 -16.85 -8.13 -4.94
C SER A 219 -17.42 -6.71 -4.98
N LEU A 220 -17.23 -5.99 -6.10
CA LEU A 220 -17.87 -4.70 -6.31
C LEU A 220 -19.25 -4.91 -6.92
N PRO A 221 -20.29 -4.17 -6.49
CA PRO A 221 -21.57 -4.13 -7.19
C PRO A 221 -21.35 -3.71 -8.64
N ALA A 222 -22.13 -4.26 -9.58
CA ALA A 222 -22.19 -3.72 -10.93
C ALA A 222 -22.49 -2.22 -10.85
N ALA A 223 -21.76 -1.39 -11.59
CA ALA A 223 -21.81 0.07 -11.47
C ALA A 223 -23.25 0.61 -11.59
N GLY A 224 -23.89 0.81 -10.44
CA GLY A 224 -25.16 1.50 -10.30
C GLY A 224 -24.91 3.00 -10.24
N THR A 225 -25.71 3.75 -10.97
CA THR A 225 -25.70 5.22 -11.09
C THR A 225 -25.71 5.90 -9.72
N GLY A 226 -24.52 6.31 -9.25
CA GLY A 226 -24.37 6.98 -7.98
C GLY A 226 -22.96 7.53 -7.83
N ARG A 227 -22.58 8.51 -8.66
CA ARG A 227 -21.44 9.39 -8.34
C ARG A 227 -21.83 10.19 -7.09
N HIS A 228 -21.55 9.64 -5.92
CA HIS A 228 -21.60 10.41 -4.68
C HIS A 228 -20.50 11.47 -4.74
N ALA A 229 -20.88 12.73 -4.55
CA ALA A 229 -19.99 13.88 -4.63
C ALA A 229 -18.75 13.69 -3.76
N ALA A 230 -17.59 14.04 -4.31
CA ALA A 230 -16.31 13.98 -3.64
C ALA A 230 -16.31 14.96 -2.45
N ASN A 231 -16.27 14.43 -1.22
CA ASN A 231 -15.75 15.23 -0.10
C ASN A 231 -14.23 15.25 -0.25
N ALA A 232 -13.70 16.44 -0.53
CA ALA A 232 -12.28 16.72 -0.74
C ALA A 232 -11.46 16.75 0.57
N GLU A 233 -12.11 16.59 1.72
CA GLU A 233 -11.50 16.69 3.04
C GLU A 233 -11.05 15.31 3.53
N GLY A 234 -9.75 15.06 3.37
CA GLY A 234 -9.02 13.96 3.99
C GLY A 234 -7.53 14.19 3.76
N ARG A 235 -6.72 14.10 4.82
CA ARG A 235 -5.26 14.27 4.75
C ARG A 235 -4.62 13.09 4.02
N HIS A 236 -3.45 13.34 3.41
CA HIS A 236 -2.73 12.35 2.63
C HIS A 236 -1.80 11.47 3.47
N PRO A 237 -1.56 10.23 3.06
CA PRO A 237 -0.52 9.39 3.66
C PRO A 237 0.91 9.94 3.65
N TRP A 238 1.31 10.63 2.59
CA TRP A 238 2.63 11.28 2.55
C TRP A 238 2.65 12.62 3.31
N GLU A 239 1.50 13.28 3.52
CA GLU A 239 1.39 14.36 4.51
C GLU A 239 1.47 13.82 5.94
N TRP A 240 1.19 12.52 6.15
CA TRP A 240 1.38 11.83 7.42
C TRP A 240 2.83 11.43 7.62
N GLY A 241 3.55 10.93 6.61
CA GLY A 241 5.00 10.69 6.70
C GLY A 241 5.80 11.95 7.11
N ALA A 242 5.46 13.08 6.49
CA ALA A 242 6.04 14.38 6.83
C ALA A 242 5.60 14.93 8.20
N ALA A 243 4.35 14.67 8.63
CA ALA A 243 3.84 15.10 9.94
C ALA A 243 4.30 14.21 11.11
N LEU A 244 4.69 12.96 10.82
CA LEU A 244 5.13 11.97 11.81
C LEU A 244 6.66 11.82 11.86
N GLY A 245 7.41 12.64 11.12
CA GLY A 245 8.88 12.63 11.13
C GLY A 245 9.52 11.39 10.50
N GLN A 246 8.78 10.63 9.68
CA GLN A 246 9.22 9.33 9.14
C GLN A 246 9.89 9.44 7.75
N ASP A 247 10.08 10.66 7.23
CA ASP A 247 10.83 10.89 5.99
C ASP A 247 12.35 10.87 6.25
N GLY A 248 12.93 9.67 6.23
CA GLY A 248 14.37 9.43 6.30
C GLY A 248 14.85 8.37 5.30
#